data_AF-A0A2W5EBY3-F1
#
_entry.id   AF-A0A2W5EBY3-F1
#
_cell.length_a   1.000
_cell.length_b   1.000
_cell.length_c   1.000
_cell.angle_alpha   90.00
_cell.angle_beta   90.00
_cell.angle_gamma   90.00
#
_symmetry.space_group_name_H-M   'P 1'
#
loop_
_entity.id
_entity.type
_entity.pdbx_description
1 polymer ?
#
loop_
_entity_poly.entity_id
_entity_poly.type
_entity_poly.pdbx_seq_one_letter_code
_entity_poly.pdbx_strand_id
1 'polypeptide(L)'
;MIAEITKQELQQNPLFWYAYLCWFRGYDEEKEISIDEVLNVLGINQDNVFQWEKQFFNEDELGDDNRYMTGKLNDLMSFTIEFEKYEINYFLNDQYIGCLGGHFEAWFLTWDELLAFDSYEYLFLLLLPMTGVESHQVAVAKPYISRKLQEIPLFSGHADYLATCIVNGLLIEGVFSAQSNIGTVNKENHSVRNIEKYPRYDESVILVNSALEKFIEK
;
A
#
# COMPACT_ATOMS: atom_id res chain seq x y z
N MET A 1 -14.88 10.99 -17.04
CA MET A 1 -14.58 9.54 -17.10
C MET A 1 -13.39 9.36 -16.18
N ILE A 2 -13.51 8.51 -15.16
CA ILE A 2 -12.39 8.20 -14.27
C ILE A 2 -11.30 7.53 -15.12
N ALA A 3 -10.05 7.98 -15.00
CA ALA A 3 -8.96 7.56 -15.88
C ALA A 3 -8.17 6.39 -15.26
N GLU A 4 -8.13 5.25 -15.97
CA GLU A 4 -7.31 4.11 -15.57
C GLU A 4 -5.81 4.45 -15.65
N ILE A 5 -5.03 4.04 -14.66
CA ILE A 5 -3.58 4.14 -14.61
C ILE A 5 -3.02 2.93 -15.33
N THR A 6 -2.27 3.17 -16.39
CA THR A 6 -1.63 2.10 -17.16
C THR A 6 -0.32 1.66 -16.51
N LYS A 7 0.08 0.40 -16.74
CA LYS A 7 1.39 -0.10 -16.28
C LYS A 7 2.56 0.72 -16.80
N GLN A 8 2.45 1.25 -18.02
CA GLN A 8 3.48 2.07 -18.64
C GLN A 8 3.70 3.39 -17.88
N GLU A 9 2.64 3.95 -17.28
CA GLU A 9 2.73 5.14 -16.44
C GLU A 9 3.44 4.88 -15.10
N LEU A 10 3.58 3.63 -14.66
CA LEU A 10 4.29 3.26 -13.43
C LEU A 10 5.77 2.95 -13.67
N GLN A 11 6.08 2.26 -14.77
CA GLN A 11 7.40 1.64 -15.03
C GLN A 11 8.58 2.62 -15.06
N GLN A 12 8.35 3.88 -15.43
CA GLN A 12 9.41 4.89 -15.56
C GLN A 12 9.02 6.23 -14.95
N ASN A 13 8.16 6.20 -13.93
CA ASN A 13 7.63 7.40 -13.33
C ASN A 13 8.10 7.55 -11.87
N PRO A 14 9.31 8.09 -11.66
CA PRO A 14 9.81 8.33 -10.31
C PRO A 14 8.98 9.36 -9.54
N LEU A 15 8.26 10.25 -10.23
CA LEU A 15 7.36 11.23 -9.58
C LEU A 15 6.12 10.55 -9.02
N PHE A 16 5.52 9.59 -9.75
CA PHE A 16 4.46 8.75 -9.21
C PHE A 16 4.93 8.04 -7.95
N TRP A 17 6.06 7.34 -8.01
CA TRP A 17 6.54 6.57 -6.86
C TRP A 17 6.90 7.46 -5.68
N TYR A 18 7.47 8.64 -5.92
CA TYR A 18 7.74 9.62 -4.89
C TYR A 18 6.44 10.09 -4.23
N ALA A 19 5.50 10.59 -5.02
CA ALA A 19 4.22 11.10 -4.52
C ALA A 19 3.45 10.01 -3.78
N TYR A 20 3.43 8.78 -4.32
CA TYR A 20 2.78 7.63 -3.72
C TYR A 20 3.41 7.24 -2.36
N LEU A 21 4.74 7.20 -2.26
CA LEU A 21 5.41 6.90 -1.00
C LEU A 21 5.18 7.97 0.08
N CYS A 22 4.90 9.24 -0.29
CA CYS A 22 4.51 10.26 0.68
C CYS A 22 3.23 9.91 1.45
N TRP A 23 2.37 9.03 0.92
CA TRP A 23 1.15 8.58 1.61
C TRP A 23 1.41 7.49 2.66
N PHE A 24 2.63 6.95 2.72
CA PHE A 24 2.95 5.85 3.62
C PHE A 24 3.01 6.36 5.07
N ARG A 25 2.80 5.46 6.01
CA ARG A 25 2.95 5.76 7.44
C ARG A 25 4.38 5.59 7.94
N GLY A 26 5.34 5.50 7.02
CA GLY A 26 6.76 5.33 7.35
C GLY A 26 7.33 6.55 8.07
N TYR A 27 8.39 6.35 8.82
CA TYR A 27 9.07 7.42 9.56
C TYR A 27 10.50 7.02 9.93
N ASP A 28 11.35 8.02 10.13
CA ASP A 28 12.66 7.86 10.75
C ASP A 28 12.52 8.04 12.27
N GLU A 29 12.72 6.96 13.02
CA GLU A 29 12.59 6.96 14.48
C GLU A 29 13.66 7.81 15.16
N GLU A 30 14.89 7.84 14.64
CA GLU A 30 16.00 8.58 15.26
C GLU A 30 15.89 10.08 15.03
N LYS A 31 15.38 10.48 13.87
CA LYS A 31 15.23 11.90 13.50
C LYS A 31 13.85 12.46 13.82
N GLU A 32 12.88 11.60 14.20
CA GLU A 32 11.49 11.96 14.46
C GLU A 32 10.82 12.68 13.27
N ILE A 33 11.10 12.23 12.05
CA ILE A 33 10.54 12.82 10.81
C ILE A 33 9.68 11.81 10.04
N SER A 34 8.63 12.28 9.39
CA SER A 34 7.70 11.46 8.61
C SER A 34 8.26 11.06 7.24
N ILE A 35 7.60 10.12 6.55
CA ILE A 35 8.10 9.61 5.26
C ILE A 35 8.25 10.69 4.19
N ASP A 36 7.36 11.70 4.16
CA ASP A 36 7.43 12.82 3.23
C ASP A 36 8.70 13.66 3.47
N GLU A 37 9.10 13.84 4.72
CA GLU A 37 10.36 14.48 5.06
C GLU A 37 11.57 13.60 4.75
N VAL A 38 11.47 12.29 5.00
CA VAL A 38 12.50 11.28 4.69
C VAL A 38 12.81 11.27 3.19
N LEU A 39 11.79 11.36 2.33
CA LEU A 39 11.94 11.32 0.88
C LEU A 39 12.71 12.51 0.31
N ASN A 40 12.92 13.59 1.08
CA ASN A 40 13.77 14.71 0.67
C ASN A 40 15.22 14.31 0.36
N VAL A 41 15.70 13.17 0.87
CA VAL A 41 17.03 12.62 0.52
C VAL A 41 17.19 12.37 -0.99
N LEU A 42 16.08 12.20 -1.71
CA LEU A 42 16.07 11.98 -3.15
C LEU A 42 16.31 13.26 -3.96
N GLY A 43 16.28 14.44 -3.32
CA GLY A 43 16.56 15.72 -3.97
C GLY A 43 15.60 16.09 -5.11
N ILE A 44 14.37 15.58 -5.08
CA ILE A 44 13.36 15.96 -6.08
C ILE A 44 12.93 17.41 -5.87
N ASN A 45 12.80 18.16 -6.96
CA ASN A 45 12.20 19.49 -6.93
C ASN A 45 10.69 19.38 -6.66
N GLN A 46 10.24 19.92 -5.53
CA GLN A 46 8.84 19.92 -5.11
C GLN A 46 7.90 20.61 -6.11
N ASP A 47 8.37 21.62 -6.85
CA ASP A 47 7.57 22.25 -7.91
C ASP A 47 7.25 21.24 -9.02
N ASN A 48 8.19 20.34 -9.35
CA ASN A 48 7.94 19.30 -10.35
C ASN A 48 6.92 18.26 -9.85
N VAL A 49 6.97 17.91 -8.57
CA VAL A 49 5.99 17.00 -7.94
C VAL A 49 4.61 17.63 -7.99
N PHE A 50 4.48 18.88 -7.57
CA PHE A 50 3.22 19.62 -7.57
C PHE A 50 2.61 19.75 -8.98
N GLN A 51 3.43 20.07 -9.99
CA GLN A 51 2.95 20.14 -11.38
C GLN A 51 2.54 18.75 -11.89
N TRP A 52 3.26 17.71 -11.51
CA TRP A 52 2.92 16.34 -11.87
C TRP A 52 1.61 15.89 -11.22
N GLU A 53 1.40 16.16 -9.92
CA GLU A 53 0.15 15.81 -9.21
C GLU A 53 -1.06 16.49 -9.82
N LYS A 54 -0.95 17.78 -10.19
CA LYS A 54 -2.02 18.49 -10.90
C LYS A 54 -2.42 17.84 -12.21
N GLN A 55 -1.43 17.41 -12.99
CA GLN A 55 -1.67 16.69 -14.24
C GLN A 55 -2.22 15.28 -13.98
N PHE A 56 -1.73 14.62 -12.93
CA PHE A 56 -2.18 13.29 -12.56
C PHE A 56 -3.66 13.31 -12.15
N PHE A 57 -4.11 14.28 -11.37
CA PHE A 57 -5.51 14.40 -10.95
C PHE A 57 -6.37 15.26 -11.89
N ASN A 58 -5.87 15.64 -13.07
CA ASN A 58 -6.56 16.48 -14.06
C ASN A 58 -7.19 17.77 -13.46
N GLU A 59 -6.55 18.41 -12.47
CA GLU A 59 -7.14 19.52 -11.71
C GLU A 59 -7.50 20.75 -12.58
N ASP A 60 -6.91 20.87 -13.76
CA ASP A 60 -7.14 21.96 -14.71
C ASP A 60 -8.29 21.67 -15.70
N GLU A 61 -8.86 20.45 -15.71
CA GLU A 61 -9.97 20.05 -16.58
C GLU A 61 -11.29 19.92 -15.79
N LEU A 62 -12.42 20.27 -16.43
CA LEU A 62 -13.74 20.04 -15.83
C LEU A 62 -14.06 18.54 -15.90
N GLY A 63 -13.73 17.79 -14.84
CA GLY A 63 -13.80 16.34 -14.83
C GLY A 63 -13.93 15.74 -13.43
N ASP A 64 -13.80 14.42 -13.39
CA ASP A 64 -13.67 13.66 -12.15
C ASP A 64 -12.16 13.53 -11.90
N ASP A 65 -11.68 14.05 -10.77
CA ASP A 65 -10.25 14.11 -10.42
C ASP A 65 -9.70 12.71 -10.06
N ASN A 66 -10.54 11.68 -10.08
CA ASN A 66 -10.19 10.35 -9.64
C ASN A 66 -9.49 9.52 -10.72
N ARG A 67 -8.49 8.75 -10.30
CA ARG A 67 -7.81 7.74 -11.11
C ARG A 67 -7.88 6.38 -10.44
N TYR A 68 -7.70 5.30 -11.20
CA TYR A 68 -7.71 3.97 -10.61
C TYR A 68 -6.79 3.02 -11.34
N MET A 69 -6.38 1.95 -10.66
CA MET A 69 -5.74 0.79 -11.26
C MET A 69 -6.54 -0.44 -10.85
N THR A 70 -6.94 -1.26 -11.81
CA THR A 70 -7.67 -2.50 -11.53
C THR A 70 -7.08 -3.67 -12.31
N GLY A 71 -7.33 -4.89 -11.85
CA GLY A 71 -6.93 -6.08 -12.60
C GLY A 71 -7.46 -7.36 -12.00
N LYS A 72 -7.79 -8.31 -12.87
CA LYS A 72 -8.09 -9.69 -12.49
C LYS A 72 -6.79 -10.50 -12.49
N LEU A 73 -6.36 -10.96 -11.31
CA LEU A 73 -5.13 -11.73 -11.13
C LEU A 73 -5.32 -13.20 -11.50
N ASN A 74 -6.46 -13.77 -11.12
CA ASN A 74 -6.97 -15.08 -11.54
C ASN A 74 -8.49 -15.17 -11.24
N ASP A 75 -9.07 -16.38 -11.30
CA ASP A 75 -10.50 -16.58 -11.03
C ASP A 75 -10.94 -16.37 -9.57
N LEU A 76 -9.98 -16.24 -8.64
CA LEU A 76 -10.22 -16.08 -7.22
C LEU A 76 -9.88 -14.68 -6.70
N MET A 77 -9.07 -13.92 -7.44
CA MET A 77 -8.52 -12.65 -6.96
C MET A 77 -8.52 -11.58 -8.06
N SER A 78 -9.10 -10.43 -7.73
CA SER A 78 -8.93 -9.15 -8.42
C SER A 78 -8.55 -8.07 -7.42
N PHE A 79 -7.98 -6.98 -7.92
CA PHE A 79 -7.66 -5.79 -7.13
C PHE A 79 -8.21 -4.55 -7.81
N THR A 80 -8.51 -3.53 -7.00
CA THR A 80 -8.72 -2.16 -7.45
C THR A 80 -8.04 -1.21 -6.45
N ILE A 81 -7.32 -0.21 -6.95
CA ILE A 81 -6.73 0.87 -6.18
C ILE A 81 -7.23 2.17 -6.78
N GLU A 82 -7.93 2.98 -6.00
CA GLU A 82 -8.50 4.25 -6.43
C GLU A 82 -7.67 5.37 -5.82
N PHE A 83 -7.18 6.27 -6.66
CA PHE A 83 -6.40 7.43 -6.31
C PHE A 83 -7.29 8.65 -6.44
N GLU A 84 -7.69 9.19 -5.30
CA GLU A 84 -8.43 10.43 -5.18
C GLU A 84 -7.53 11.52 -4.62
N LYS A 85 -7.94 12.77 -4.77
CA LYS A 85 -7.14 13.94 -4.35
C LYS A 85 -6.71 13.91 -2.88
N TYR A 86 -7.52 13.32 -2.01
CA TYR A 86 -7.29 13.33 -0.55
C TYR A 86 -7.23 11.93 0.07
N GLU A 87 -7.38 10.87 -0.74
CA GLU A 87 -7.44 9.50 -0.26
C GLU A 87 -7.00 8.51 -1.34
N ILE A 88 -6.37 7.41 -0.93
CA ILE A 88 -6.13 6.26 -1.80
C ILE A 88 -6.87 5.07 -1.21
N ASN A 89 -7.84 4.53 -1.94
CA ASN A 89 -8.70 3.43 -1.49
C ASN A 89 -8.27 2.10 -2.12
N TYR A 90 -8.31 1.02 -1.32
CA TYR A 90 -7.84 -0.30 -1.72
C TYR A 90 -8.95 -1.33 -1.63
N PHE A 91 -9.04 -2.17 -2.67
CA PHE A 91 -10.04 -3.21 -2.77
C PHE A 91 -9.43 -4.51 -3.27
N LEU A 92 -9.90 -5.62 -2.70
CA LEU A 92 -9.67 -6.98 -3.21
C LEU A 92 -11.04 -7.64 -3.47
N ASN A 93 -11.26 -8.19 -4.66
CA ASN A 93 -12.56 -8.76 -5.06
C ASN A 93 -13.74 -7.80 -4.81
N ASP A 94 -13.55 -6.52 -5.16
CA ASP A 94 -14.52 -5.43 -4.94
C ASP A 94 -14.90 -5.21 -3.46
N GLN A 95 -14.14 -5.79 -2.53
CA GLN A 95 -14.29 -5.57 -1.10
C GLN A 95 -13.23 -4.60 -0.61
N TYR A 96 -13.65 -3.57 0.11
CA TYR A 96 -12.76 -2.59 0.72
C TYR A 96 -11.85 -3.24 1.75
N ILE A 97 -10.55 -2.97 1.67
CA ILE A 97 -9.54 -3.50 2.60
C ILE A 97 -8.80 -2.41 3.39
N GLY A 98 -8.92 -1.14 3.00
CA GLY A 98 -8.28 -0.03 3.69
C GLY A 98 -8.08 1.19 2.79
N CYS A 99 -7.55 2.26 3.38
CA CYS A 99 -7.26 3.51 2.70
C CYS A 99 -6.02 4.21 3.28
N LEU A 100 -5.42 5.09 2.48
CA LEU A 100 -4.45 6.08 2.91
C LEU A 100 -5.07 7.46 2.82
N GLY A 101 -4.98 8.25 3.89
CA GLY A 101 -5.55 9.59 3.95
C GLY A 101 -5.64 10.09 5.39
N GLY A 102 -6.41 11.15 5.60
CA GLY A 102 -6.60 11.75 6.94
C GLY A 102 -7.23 10.78 7.96
N HIS A 103 -8.04 9.83 7.49
CA HIS A 103 -8.68 8.79 8.30
C HIS A 103 -8.26 7.38 7.85
N PHE A 104 -6.95 7.17 7.71
CA PHE A 104 -6.39 5.92 7.20
C PHE A 104 -6.97 4.67 7.88
N GLU A 105 -7.09 3.61 7.08
CA GLU A 105 -7.32 2.25 7.54
C GLU A 105 -6.28 1.33 6.88
N ALA A 106 -5.46 0.63 7.67
CA ALA A 106 -4.26 -0.05 7.19
C ALA A 106 -4.09 -1.45 7.82
N TRP A 107 -2.96 -2.09 7.53
CA TRP A 107 -2.56 -3.38 8.12
C TRP A 107 -3.56 -4.51 7.88
N PHE A 108 -4.20 -4.53 6.71
CA PHE A 108 -5.06 -5.63 6.29
C PHE A 108 -4.24 -6.88 5.95
N LEU A 109 -3.26 -6.76 5.05
CA LEU A 109 -2.49 -7.89 4.57
C LEU A 109 -1.45 -8.32 5.61
N THR A 110 -1.26 -9.64 5.76
CA THR A 110 -0.05 -10.18 6.36
C THR A 110 1.13 -10.04 5.40
N TRP A 111 2.35 -10.11 5.94
CA TRP A 111 3.55 -10.14 5.10
C TRP A 111 3.53 -11.27 4.05
N ASP A 112 3.11 -12.48 4.43
CA ASP A 112 3.08 -13.62 3.51
C ASP A 112 2.00 -13.47 2.43
N GLU A 113 0.84 -12.89 2.77
CA GLU A 113 -0.19 -12.53 1.79
C GLU A 113 0.33 -11.49 0.79
N LEU A 114 1.07 -10.46 1.25
CA LEU A 114 1.68 -9.47 0.36
C LEU A 114 2.65 -10.12 -0.63
N LEU A 115 3.46 -11.08 -0.19
CA LEU A 115 4.43 -11.77 -1.05
C LEU A 115 3.76 -12.54 -2.20
N ALA A 116 2.53 -13.02 -2.04
CA ALA A 116 1.77 -13.66 -3.11
C ALA A 116 1.44 -12.70 -4.27
N PHE A 117 1.45 -11.38 -4.02
CA PHE A 117 1.27 -10.37 -5.07
C PHE A 117 2.57 -10.01 -5.80
N ASP A 118 3.73 -10.50 -5.36
CA ASP A 118 5.02 -10.09 -5.93
C ASP A 118 5.28 -10.59 -7.36
N SER A 119 4.58 -11.66 -7.78
CA SER A 119 4.60 -12.11 -9.18
C SER A 119 3.84 -11.17 -10.12
N TYR A 120 3.10 -10.21 -9.58
CA TYR A 120 2.29 -9.25 -10.34
C TYR A 120 2.97 -7.88 -10.31
N GLU A 121 3.32 -7.41 -11.51
CA GLU A 121 4.12 -6.20 -11.71
C GLU A 121 3.61 -5.01 -10.88
N TYR A 122 4.50 -4.42 -10.08
CA TYR A 122 4.27 -3.30 -9.15
C TYR A 122 3.30 -3.53 -7.99
N LEU A 123 2.48 -4.60 -7.99
CA LEU A 123 1.46 -4.80 -6.95
C LEU A 123 2.03 -5.00 -5.56
N PHE A 124 3.22 -5.59 -5.44
CA PHE A 124 3.91 -5.64 -4.16
C PHE A 124 4.09 -4.24 -3.55
N LEU A 125 4.61 -3.28 -4.32
CA LEU A 125 4.84 -1.91 -3.82
C LEU A 125 3.52 -1.15 -3.63
N LEU A 126 2.54 -1.37 -4.49
CA LEU A 126 1.22 -0.74 -4.41
C LEU A 126 0.36 -1.29 -3.26
N LEU A 127 0.56 -2.52 -2.79
CA LEU A 127 -0.18 -3.07 -1.65
C LEU A 127 0.62 -3.04 -0.35
N LEU A 128 1.90 -2.66 -0.42
CA LEU A 128 2.79 -2.53 0.73
C LEU A 128 2.20 -1.72 1.89
N PRO A 129 1.56 -0.55 1.70
CA PRO A 129 1.08 0.24 2.84
C PRO A 129 -0.15 -0.38 3.52
N MET A 130 -0.81 -1.35 2.89
CA MET A 130 -1.89 -2.13 3.49
C MET A 130 -1.39 -3.32 4.31
N THR A 131 -0.08 -3.49 4.47
CA THR A 131 0.53 -4.68 5.09
C THR A 131 0.93 -4.41 6.54
N GLY A 132 0.57 -5.32 7.43
CA GLY A 132 1.12 -5.41 8.78
C GLY A 132 2.37 -6.30 8.79
N VAL A 133 3.45 -5.80 9.39
CA VAL A 133 4.69 -6.55 9.62
C VAL A 133 4.82 -6.81 11.10
N GLU A 134 4.94 -8.08 11.50
CA GLU A 134 5.21 -8.43 12.89
C GLU A 134 6.70 -8.22 13.21
N SER A 135 7.01 -7.96 14.48
CA SER A 135 8.39 -7.68 14.93
C SER A 135 9.42 -8.73 14.47
N HIS A 136 9.03 -10.01 14.44
CA HIS A 136 9.91 -11.10 14.02
C HIS A 136 10.16 -11.15 12.50
N GLN A 137 9.31 -10.48 11.70
CA GLN A 137 9.39 -10.44 10.23
C GLN A 137 10.25 -9.28 9.73
N VAL A 138 10.54 -8.27 10.56
CA VAL A 138 11.32 -7.06 10.19
C VAL A 138 12.66 -7.42 9.50
N ALA A 139 13.37 -8.41 10.02
CA ALA A 139 14.66 -8.85 9.48
C ALA A 139 14.58 -9.41 8.05
N VAL A 140 13.39 -9.87 7.63
CA VAL A 140 13.13 -10.37 6.27
C VAL A 140 12.44 -9.30 5.42
N ALA A 141 11.51 -8.54 5.99
CA ALA A 141 10.75 -7.52 5.28
C ALA A 141 11.62 -6.37 4.78
N LYS A 142 12.49 -5.83 5.64
CA LYS A 142 13.38 -4.70 5.29
C LYS A 142 14.26 -4.97 4.06
N PRO A 143 15.07 -6.05 4.00
CA PRO A 143 15.89 -6.31 2.81
C PRO A 143 15.05 -6.63 1.57
N TYR A 144 13.83 -7.16 1.72
CA TYR A 144 12.92 -7.38 0.60
C TYR A 144 12.43 -6.06 0.01
N ILE A 145 11.94 -5.16 0.86
CA ILE A 145 11.47 -3.83 0.45
C ILE A 145 12.62 -3.04 -0.17
N SER A 146 13.81 -3.07 0.43
CA SER A 146 14.99 -2.41 -0.14
C SER A 146 15.27 -2.87 -1.57
N ARG A 147 15.29 -4.18 -1.82
CA ARG A 147 15.49 -4.73 -3.17
C ARG A 147 14.41 -4.24 -4.15
N LYS A 148 13.15 -4.15 -3.73
CA LYS A 148 12.06 -3.64 -4.58
C LYS A 148 12.20 -2.15 -4.87
N LEU A 149 12.63 -1.36 -3.90
CA LEU A 149 12.94 0.06 -4.11
C LEU A 149 14.14 0.26 -5.03
N GLN A 150 15.14 -0.63 -5.01
CA GLN A 150 16.29 -0.56 -5.92
C GLN A 150 15.91 -0.72 -7.40
N GLU A 151 14.79 -1.38 -7.69
CA GLU A 151 14.25 -1.50 -9.05
C GLU A 151 13.75 -0.15 -9.60
N ILE A 152 13.46 0.82 -8.73
CA ILE A 152 13.11 2.19 -9.10
C ILE A 152 14.40 3.02 -9.16
N PRO A 153 14.85 3.49 -10.36
CA PRO A 153 16.17 4.08 -10.53
C PRO A 153 16.47 5.25 -9.57
N LEU A 154 15.46 6.09 -9.30
CA LEU A 154 15.61 7.23 -8.40
C LEU A 154 15.91 6.82 -6.95
N PHE A 155 15.42 5.67 -6.51
CA PHE A 155 15.53 5.24 -5.11
C PHE A 155 16.75 4.36 -4.86
N SER A 156 17.40 3.84 -5.91
CA SER A 156 18.51 2.90 -5.83
C SER A 156 19.62 3.29 -4.84
N GLY A 157 20.00 4.58 -4.77
CA GLY A 157 21.01 5.09 -3.85
C GLY A 157 20.57 5.24 -2.39
N HIS A 158 19.27 5.17 -2.11
CA HIS A 158 18.67 5.41 -0.79
C HIS A 158 17.77 4.26 -0.32
N ALA A 159 17.68 3.16 -1.09
CA ALA A 159 16.71 2.09 -0.89
C ALA A 159 16.75 1.45 0.50
N ASP A 160 17.93 1.19 1.06
CA ASP A 160 18.06 0.61 2.42
C ASP A 160 17.54 1.55 3.51
N TYR A 161 17.79 2.85 3.35
CA TYR A 161 17.31 3.88 4.27
C TYR A 161 15.79 4.01 4.18
N LEU A 162 15.26 4.16 2.96
CA LEU A 162 13.81 4.25 2.72
C LEU A 162 13.07 2.98 3.21
N ALA A 163 13.63 1.79 2.97
CA ALA A 163 13.06 0.54 3.44
C ALA A 163 12.99 0.46 4.97
N THR A 164 13.98 1.03 5.67
CA THR A 164 13.95 1.13 7.14
C THR A 164 12.78 1.98 7.58
N CYS A 165 12.65 3.18 7.02
CA CYS A 165 11.58 4.11 7.37
C CYS A 165 10.19 3.55 7.02
N ILE A 166 10.05 2.87 5.88
CA ILE A 166 8.80 2.24 5.46
C ILE A 166 8.41 1.14 6.45
N VAL A 167 9.32 0.21 6.80
CA VAL A 167 9.02 -0.90 7.72
C VAL A 167 8.57 -0.40 9.08
N ASN A 168 9.13 0.70 9.58
CA ASN A 168 8.68 1.31 10.83
C ASN A 168 7.17 1.66 10.81
N GLY A 169 6.66 2.12 9.66
CA GLY A 169 5.23 2.40 9.47
C GLY A 169 4.33 1.18 9.25
N LEU A 170 4.93 0.03 8.89
CA LEU A 170 4.22 -1.23 8.69
C LEU A 170 4.16 -2.09 9.96
N LEU A 171 5.01 -1.78 10.95
CA LEU A 171 5.12 -2.55 12.18
C LEU A 171 3.80 -2.50 12.95
N ILE A 172 3.27 -3.68 13.29
CA ILE A 172 2.11 -3.82 14.16
C ILE A 172 2.55 -4.15 15.58
N GLU A 173 1.81 -3.67 16.59
CA GLU A 173 2.11 -3.96 18.00
C GLU A 173 1.74 -5.42 18.35
N GLY A 174 0.65 -5.91 17.77
CA GLY A 174 0.13 -7.25 17.96
C GLY A 174 0.68 -8.29 16.97
N VAL A 175 -0.12 -9.33 16.77
CA VAL A 175 0.11 -10.38 15.77
C VAL A 175 -1.18 -10.62 14.99
N PHE A 176 -1.04 -11.18 13.80
CA PHE A 176 -2.16 -11.78 13.11
C PHE A 176 -2.53 -13.11 13.76
N SER A 177 -3.81 -13.45 13.77
CA SER A 177 -4.29 -14.70 14.34
C SER A 177 -5.47 -15.24 13.55
N ALA A 178 -5.64 -16.57 13.56
CA ALA A 178 -6.77 -17.21 12.91
C ALA A 178 -7.98 -17.26 13.84
N GLN A 179 -9.13 -16.78 13.37
CA GLN A 179 -10.40 -16.83 14.07
C GLN A 179 -11.39 -17.72 13.31
N SER A 180 -12.05 -18.62 14.05
CA SER A 180 -13.02 -19.57 13.47
C SER A 180 -14.13 -18.84 12.72
N ASN A 181 -14.45 -19.33 11.51
CA ASN A 181 -15.45 -18.77 10.59
C ASN A 181 -15.14 -17.38 10.02
N ILE A 182 -13.98 -16.79 10.35
CA ILE A 182 -13.57 -15.46 9.87
C ILE A 182 -12.27 -15.52 9.08
N GLY A 183 -11.31 -16.35 9.52
CA GLY A 183 -9.97 -16.41 8.94
C GLY A 183 -9.00 -15.49 9.69
N THR A 184 -8.06 -14.89 8.99
CA THR A 184 -7.01 -14.04 9.56
C THR A 184 -7.56 -12.70 10.06
N VAL A 185 -7.24 -12.34 11.31
CA VAL A 185 -7.62 -11.08 11.97
C VAL A 185 -6.42 -10.50 12.74
N ASN A 186 -6.50 -9.22 13.12
CA ASN A 186 -5.56 -8.59 14.05
C ASN A 186 -6.31 -7.68 15.05
N LYS A 187 -5.58 -7.01 15.94
CA LYS A 187 -6.14 -6.09 16.94
C LYS A 187 -5.67 -4.65 16.79
N GLU A 188 -5.06 -4.33 15.65
CA GLU A 188 -4.56 -2.99 15.39
C GLU A 188 -5.72 -2.00 15.31
N ASN A 189 -5.53 -0.82 15.89
CA ASN A 189 -6.44 0.28 15.62
C ASN A 189 -6.39 0.61 14.12
N HIS A 190 -7.45 1.16 13.53
CA HIS A 190 -7.47 1.48 12.10
C HIS A 190 -7.30 0.27 11.16
N SER A 191 -7.31 -0.98 11.63
CA SER A 191 -7.33 -2.13 10.73
C SER A 191 -8.75 -2.60 10.46
N VAL A 192 -9.09 -2.76 9.18
CA VAL A 192 -10.33 -3.42 8.74
C VAL A 192 -10.40 -4.87 9.26
N ARG A 193 -9.25 -5.52 9.50
CA ARG A 193 -9.17 -6.85 10.12
C ARG A 193 -9.33 -6.86 11.64
N ASN A 194 -9.50 -5.71 12.29
CA ASN A 194 -9.87 -5.61 13.70
C ASN A 194 -11.39 -5.59 13.85
N ILE A 195 -12.00 -6.75 13.60
CA ILE A 195 -13.45 -6.98 13.64
C ILE A 195 -14.07 -6.78 15.03
N GLU A 196 -13.29 -6.96 16.11
CA GLU A 196 -13.75 -6.67 17.47
C GLU A 196 -14.07 -5.18 17.63
N LYS A 197 -13.24 -4.31 17.01
CA LYS A 197 -13.40 -2.86 17.06
C LYS A 197 -14.28 -2.32 15.93
N TYR A 198 -14.26 -2.96 14.75
CA TYR A 198 -14.93 -2.52 13.54
C TYR A 198 -15.83 -3.63 12.94
N PRO A 199 -16.87 -4.07 13.66
CA PRO A 199 -17.71 -5.21 13.24
C PRO A 199 -18.50 -4.98 11.94
N ARG A 200 -18.52 -3.75 11.43
CA ARG A 200 -19.11 -3.41 10.13
C ARG A 200 -18.42 -4.09 8.95
N TYR A 201 -17.18 -4.57 9.14
CA TYR A 201 -16.37 -5.20 8.10
C TYR A 201 -16.39 -6.74 8.14
N ASP A 202 -17.12 -7.37 9.07
CA ASP A 202 -17.07 -8.82 9.26
C ASP A 202 -17.32 -9.60 7.96
N GLU A 203 -18.37 -9.25 7.21
CA GLU A 203 -18.72 -9.94 5.97
C GLU A 203 -17.64 -9.78 4.89
N SER A 204 -17.11 -8.57 4.69
CA SER A 204 -16.07 -8.32 3.69
C SER A 204 -14.76 -9.02 4.07
N VAL A 205 -14.38 -9.00 5.36
CA VAL A 205 -13.19 -9.70 5.88
C VAL A 205 -13.32 -11.21 5.65
N ILE A 206 -14.46 -11.82 5.93
CA ILE A 206 -14.70 -13.25 5.69
C ILE A 206 -14.49 -13.60 4.21
N LEU A 207 -15.07 -12.80 3.30
CA LEU A 207 -14.99 -13.03 1.85
C LEU A 207 -13.56 -12.92 1.34
N VAL A 208 -12.86 -11.84 1.73
CA VAL A 208 -11.48 -11.61 1.28
C VAL A 208 -10.52 -12.64 1.89
N ASN A 209 -10.68 -13.00 3.16
CA ASN A 209 -9.85 -14.04 3.80
C ASN A 209 -9.98 -15.39 3.07
N SER A 210 -11.21 -15.82 2.76
CA SER A 210 -11.41 -17.07 2.03
C SER A 210 -10.82 -17.03 0.62
N ALA A 211 -10.81 -15.86 -0.03
CA ALA A 211 -10.20 -15.69 -1.34
C ALA A 211 -8.67 -15.69 -1.26
N LEU A 212 -8.08 -15.01 -0.28
CA LEU A 212 -6.63 -14.95 -0.05
C LEU A 212 -6.05 -16.32 0.30
N GLU A 213 -6.71 -17.09 1.17
CA GLU A 213 -6.27 -18.45 1.52
C GLU A 213 -6.11 -19.32 0.26
N LYS A 214 -7.12 -19.32 -0.61
CA LYS A 214 -7.09 -20.08 -1.88
C LYS A 214 -6.15 -19.47 -2.93
N PHE A 215 -5.83 -18.19 -2.81
CA PHE A 215 -4.92 -17.49 -3.71
C PHE A 215 -3.46 -17.88 -3.42
N ILE A 216 -3.11 -18.02 -2.14
CA ILE A 216 -1.75 -18.34 -1.66
C ILE A 216 -1.41 -19.83 -1.81
N GLU A 217 -2.40 -20.74 -1.68
CA GLU A 217 -2.18 -22.19 -1.77
C GLU A 217 -1.80 -22.71 -3.18
N LYS A 218 -1.74 -21.84 -4.20
CA LYS A 218 -1.42 -22.19 -5.59
C LYS A 218 0.03 -21.91 -5.95
#